data_AF-A0A316QPC6-F1
#
_entry.id   AF-A0A316QPC6-F1
#
_cell.length_a   1.000
_cell.length_b   1.000
_cell.length_c   1.000
_cell.angle_alpha   90.00
_cell.angle_beta   90.00
_cell.angle_gamma   90.00
#
_symmetry.space_group_name_H-M   'P 1'
#
loop_
_entity.id
_entity.type
_entity.pdbx_description
1 polymer ?
#
loop_
_entity_poly.entity_id
_entity_poly.type
_entity_poly.pdbx_seq_one_letter_code
_entity_poly.pdbx_strand_id
1 'polypeptide(L)'
;MNNYFRITAYHPTENISAVLDSFGKFDKLWKFSSFLITKGFKIIEVSADDKFLDGDLPRIQADNEHIVLRACANGQPQAISYEINGKTYRAVQVRNTLYIPDKTEATK
;
A
#
# COMPACT_ATOMS: atom_id res chain seq x y z
N MET A 1 -13.12 -0.66 -16.74
CA MET A 1 -11.85 -0.22 -16.12
C MET A 1 -11.84 -0.73 -14.70
N ASN A 2 -10.80 -1.45 -14.32
CA ASN A 2 -10.66 -1.97 -12.95
C ASN A 2 -9.86 -0.97 -12.13
N ASN A 3 -10.29 -0.71 -10.89
CA ASN A 3 -9.55 0.16 -10.00
C ASN A 3 -8.45 -0.64 -9.31
N TYR A 4 -7.22 -0.14 -9.41
CA TYR A 4 -6.08 -0.66 -8.66
C TYR A 4 -5.89 0.19 -7.40
N PHE A 5 -6.00 -0.45 -6.24
CA PHE A 5 -5.72 0.15 -4.95
C PHE A 5 -4.62 -0.63 -4.22
N ARG A 6 -3.73 0.11 -3.55
CA ARG A 6 -2.72 -0.41 -2.62
C ARG A 6 -2.90 0.25 -1.26
N ILE A 7 -2.94 -0.54 -0.20
CA ILE A 7 -3.05 -0.06 1.17
C ILE A 7 -1.91 -0.65 2.00
N THR A 8 -1.24 0.20 2.77
CA THR A 8 -0.42 -0.26 3.90
C THR A 8 -1.24 -0.16 5.17
N ALA A 9 -1.30 -1.25 5.93
CA ALA A 9 -2.09 -1.34 7.15
C ALA A 9 -1.31 -2.04 8.28
N TYR A 10 -1.68 -1.78 9.53
CA TYR A 10 -1.08 -2.36 10.72
C TYR A 10 -2.15 -2.89 11.68
N HIS A 11 -2.08 -4.15 12.06
CA HIS A 11 -2.94 -4.77 13.05
C HIS A 11 -2.31 -4.66 14.45
N PRO A 12 -2.85 -3.85 15.36
CA PRO A 12 -2.24 -3.60 16.66
C PRO A 12 -2.26 -4.81 17.60
N THR A 13 -3.32 -5.64 17.56
CA THR A 13 -3.43 -6.83 18.42
C THR A 13 -2.43 -7.91 18.02
N GLU A 14 -2.40 -8.29 16.74
CA GLU A 14 -1.44 -9.27 16.21
C GLU A 14 -0.02 -8.72 16.04
N ASN A 15 0.16 -7.39 16.14
CA ASN A 15 1.42 -6.70 15.90
C ASN A 15 2.01 -7.02 14.52
N ILE A 16 1.18 -6.92 13.47
CA ILE A 16 1.55 -7.24 12.09
C ILE A 16 1.24 -6.06 11.17
N SER A 17 2.18 -5.70 10.30
CA SER A 17 1.97 -4.79 9.18
C SER A 17 1.87 -5.54 7.86
N ALA A 18 1.10 -4.99 6.92
CA ALA A 18 0.87 -5.59 5.62
C ALA A 18 0.74 -4.52 4.52
N VAL A 19 1.24 -4.84 3.33
CA VAL A 19 0.88 -4.16 2.08
C VAL A 19 -0.11 -5.04 1.34
N LEU A 20 -1.26 -4.49 0.97
CA LEU A 20 -2.39 -5.21 0.40
C LEU A 20 -2.85 -4.52 -0.88
N ASP A 21 -2.99 -5.31 -1.95
CA ASP A 21 -3.51 -4.83 -3.23
C ASP A 21 -4.92 -5.35 -3.48
N SER A 22 -5.75 -4.50 -4.09
CA SER A 22 -7.03 -4.87 -4.69
C SER A 22 -7.05 -4.32 -6.10
N PHE A 23 -7.16 -5.20 -7.10
CA PHE A 23 -7.27 -4.80 -8.50
C PHE A 23 -8.57 -5.30 -9.11
N GLY A 24 -9.64 -4.52 -8.97
CA GLY A 24 -10.97 -4.81 -9.51
C GLY A 24 -12.02 -5.25 -8.48
N LYS A 25 -11.62 -5.80 -7.33
CA LYS A 25 -12.55 -6.22 -6.26
C LYS A 25 -13.38 -5.08 -5.65
N PHE A 26 -12.74 -3.93 -5.40
CA PHE A 26 -13.41 -2.75 -4.85
C PHE A 26 -13.56 -1.65 -5.90
N ASP A 27 -14.75 -1.04 -5.95
CA ASP A 27 -15.04 0.08 -6.85
C ASP A 27 -14.55 1.44 -6.32
N LYS A 28 -14.28 1.52 -5.01
CA LYS A 28 -13.79 2.74 -4.34
C LYS A 28 -12.72 2.41 -3.30
N LEU A 29 -11.69 3.25 -3.22
CA LEU A 29 -10.59 3.10 -2.27
C LEU A 29 -11.08 3.04 -0.81
N TRP A 30 -12.04 3.90 -0.45
CA TRP A 30 -12.59 3.93 0.91
C TRP A 30 -13.33 2.64 1.30
N LYS A 31 -13.92 1.89 0.35
CA LYS A 31 -14.56 0.60 0.62
C LYS A 31 -13.51 -0.45 0.99
N PHE A 32 -12.38 -0.44 0.30
CA PHE A 32 -11.24 -1.29 0.63
C PHE A 32 -10.66 -0.95 2.01
N SER A 33 -10.46 0.35 2.30
CA SER A 33 -10.02 0.82 3.62
C SER A 33 -10.98 0.40 4.74
N SER A 34 -12.29 0.62 4.54
CA SER A 34 -13.33 0.24 5.51
C SER A 34 -13.32 -1.26 5.78
N PHE A 35 -13.21 -2.09 4.73
CA PHE A 35 -13.09 -3.54 4.88
C PHE A 35 -11.92 -3.92 5.80
N LEU A 36 -10.72 -3.36 5.60
CA LEU A 36 -9.56 -3.66 6.45
C LEU A 36 -9.73 -3.20 7.89
N ILE A 37 -10.36 -2.04 8.12
CA ILE A 37 -10.70 -1.56 9.46
C ILE A 37 -11.62 -2.55 10.19
N THR A 38 -12.62 -3.11 9.51
CA THR A 38 -13.48 -4.16 10.13
C THR A 38 -12.72 -5.43 10.50
N LYS A 39 -11.53 -5.64 9.95
CA LYS A 39 -10.63 -6.76 10.27
C LYS A 39 -9.58 -6.40 11.32
N GLY A 40 -9.72 -5.26 12.00
CA GLY A 40 -8.82 -4.86 13.08
C GLY A 40 -7.58 -4.10 12.64
N PHE A 41 -7.42 -3.80 11.34
CA PHE A 41 -6.28 -3.04 10.86
C PHE A 41 -6.48 -1.52 11.05
N LYS A 42 -5.40 -0.85 11.47
CA LYS A 42 -5.21 0.59 11.30
C LYS A 42 -4.66 0.87 9.91
N ILE A 43 -5.24 1.84 9.23
CA ILE A 43 -4.78 2.27 7.90
C ILE A 43 -3.61 3.22 8.07
N ILE A 44 -2.49 2.93 7.39
CA ILE A 44 -1.28 3.76 7.43
C ILE A 44 -1.17 4.56 6.13
N GLU A 45 -1.29 3.90 4.98
CA GLU A 45 -1.28 4.54 3.67
C GLU A 45 -2.39 4.01 2.77
N VAL A 46 -2.91 4.89 1.92
CA VAL A 46 -3.89 4.53 0.89
C VAL A 46 -3.46 5.14 -0.44
N SER A 47 -3.43 4.33 -1.49
CA SER A 47 -2.98 4.78 -2.80
C SER A 47 -3.85 4.20 -3.92
N ALA A 48 -4.25 5.07 -4.84
CA ALA A 48 -4.86 4.68 -6.11
C ALA A 48 -3.79 4.59 -7.21
N ASP A 49 -4.11 3.87 -8.28
CA ASP A 49 -3.22 3.55 -9.39
C ASP A 49 -2.40 4.73 -9.94
N ASP A 50 -3.03 5.90 -9.99
CA ASP A 50 -2.45 7.13 -10.51
C ASP A 50 -1.45 7.80 -9.55
N LYS A 51 -1.49 7.46 -8.26
CA LYS A 51 -0.69 8.09 -7.20
C LYS A 51 0.62 7.38 -6.89
N PHE A 52 0.62 6.05 -6.76
CA PHE A 52 1.79 5.34 -6.25
C PHE A 52 2.85 5.02 -7.33
N LEU A 53 4.11 4.88 -6.90
CA LEU A 53 5.16 4.23 -7.70
C LEU A 53 5.44 2.85 -7.11
N ASP A 54 5.60 1.87 -8.00
CA ASP A 54 5.60 0.45 -7.63
C ASP A 54 6.75 0.03 -6.71
N GLY A 55 7.92 0.68 -6.79
CA GLY A 55 9.11 0.25 -6.05
C GLY A 55 9.45 -1.21 -6.35
N ASP A 56 9.57 -2.03 -5.31
CA ASP A 56 9.86 -3.47 -5.45
C ASP A 56 8.61 -4.33 -5.67
N LEU A 57 7.43 -3.71 -5.78
CA LEU A 57 6.14 -4.39 -5.85
C LEU A 57 5.55 -4.33 -7.27
N PRO A 58 5.88 -5.30 -8.16
CA PRO A 58 5.33 -5.34 -9.50
C PRO A 58 3.80 -5.40 -9.47
N ARG A 59 3.14 -4.88 -10.50
CA ARG A 59 1.68 -4.86 -10.56
C ARG A 59 1.10 -6.27 -10.67
N ILE A 60 -0.04 -6.50 -10.00
CA ILE A 60 -0.79 -7.77 -10.12
C ILE A 60 -1.72 -7.76 -11.33
N GLN A 61 -2.18 -8.94 -11.74
CA GLN A 61 -3.30 -9.07 -12.69
C GLN A 61 -4.62 -8.72 -11.99
N ALA A 62 -5.62 -8.33 -12.79
CA ALA A 62 -6.94 -8.03 -12.25
C ALA A 62 -7.57 -9.27 -11.62
N ASP A 63 -8.08 -9.09 -10.41
CA ASP A 63 -8.78 -10.10 -9.63
C ASP A 63 -9.93 -9.42 -8.90
N ASN A 64 -11.15 -9.74 -9.32
CA ASN A 64 -12.37 -9.13 -8.79
C ASN A 64 -12.85 -9.83 -7.50
N GLU A 65 -12.20 -10.92 -7.10
CA GLU A 65 -12.62 -11.79 -6.01
C GLU A 65 -11.70 -11.67 -4.79
N HIS A 66 -10.39 -11.49 -5.00
CA HIS A 66 -9.41 -11.55 -3.93
C HIS A 66 -8.74 -10.20 -3.60
N ILE A 67 -8.19 -10.14 -2.39
CA ILE A 67 -7.22 -9.14 -1.96
C ILE A 67 -5.88 -9.85 -1.92
N VAL A 68 -4.84 -9.25 -2.50
CA VAL A 68 -3.51 -9.87 -2.57
C VAL A 68 -2.61 -9.30 -1.49
N LEU A 69 -2.08 -10.17 -0.63
CA LEU A 69 -1.04 -9.82 0.32
C LEU A 69 0.30 -9.66 -0.41
N ARG A 70 0.84 -8.43 -0.40
CA ARG A 70 2.05 -8.06 -1.13
C ARG A 70 3.32 -8.10 -0.27
N ALA A 71 3.19 -7.73 0.99
CA ALA A 71 4.24 -7.81 1.99
C ALA A 71 3.60 -7.97 3.38
N CYS A 72 4.32 -8.61 4.30
CA CYS A 72 3.89 -8.79 5.68
C CYS A 72 5.12 -8.80 6.60
N ALA A 73 5.02 -8.15 7.76
CA ALA A 73 6.07 -8.11 8.77
C ALA A 73 5.48 -7.97 10.18
N ASN A 74 6.21 -8.41 11.19
CA ASN A 74 5.89 -8.03 12.58
C ASN A 74 6.26 -6.56 12.81
N GLY A 75 5.49 -5.87 13.64
CA GLY A 75 5.69 -4.46 13.93
C GLY A 75 5.05 -3.53 12.91
N GLN A 76 5.28 -2.23 13.13
CA GLN A 76 4.75 -1.16 12.28
C GLN A 76 5.53 -1.06 10.96
N PRO A 77 4.89 -0.61 9.87
CA PRO A 77 5.61 -0.23 8.67
C PRO A 77 6.53 0.97 8.95
N GLN A 78 7.57 1.12 8.14
CA GLN A 78 8.50 2.25 8.25
C GLN A 78 8.23 3.28 7.16
N ALA A 79 8.20 4.56 7.53
CA ALA A 79 8.27 5.66 6.59
C ALA A 79 9.74 6.06 6.40
N ILE A 80 10.21 6.04 5.15
CA ILE A 80 11.61 6.34 4.81
C ILE A 80 11.66 7.37 3.68
N SER A 81 12.79 8.08 3.57
CA SER A 81 13.10 8.88 2.39
C SER A 81 13.77 7.99 1.34
N TYR A 82 13.29 8.07 0.09
CA TYR A 82 13.82 7.29 -1.02
C TYR A 82 14.07 8.18 -2.22
N GLU A 83 15.30 8.18 -2.75
CA GLU A 83 15.69 9.01 -3.88
C GLU A 83 15.52 8.26 -5.20
N ILE A 84 14.86 8.90 -6.17
CA ILE A 84 14.76 8.42 -7.55
C ILE A 84 15.10 9.59 -8.47
N ASN A 85 16.18 9.46 -9.25
CA ASN A 85 16.62 10.46 -10.24
C ASN A 85 16.74 11.89 -9.66
N GLY A 86 17.35 12.03 -8.47
CA GLY A 86 17.55 13.33 -7.82
C GLY A 86 16.28 13.96 -7.26
N LYS A 87 15.19 13.19 -7.11
CA LYS A 87 13.99 13.59 -6.35
C LYS A 87 13.85 12.69 -5.14
N THR A 88 13.61 13.29 -3.98
CA THR A 88 13.35 12.55 -2.75
C THR A 88 11.85 12.36 -2.57
N TYR A 89 11.46 11.11 -2.32
CA TYR A 89 10.07 10.72 -2.08
C TYR A 89 9.92 10.18 -0.66
N ARG A 90 8.73 10.36 -0.09
CA ARG A 90 8.30 9.55 1.05
C ARG A 90 7.95 8.16 0.56
N ALA A 91 8.62 7.14 1.07
CA ALA A 91 8.35 5.75 0.78
C ALA A 91 7.89 5.01 2.04
N VAL A 92 7.15 3.93 1.83
CA VAL A 92 6.75 3.01 2.88
C VAL A 92 7.42 1.68 2.67
N GLN A 93 8.02 1.17 3.74
CA GLN A 93 8.71 -0.10 3.78
C GLN A 93 8.02 -1.07 4.76
N VAL A 94 7.75 -2.27 4.28
CA VAL A 94 7.33 -3.42 5.10
C VAL A 94 8.32 -4.55 4.79
N ARG A 95 9.10 -4.94 5.81
CA ARG A 95 10.22 -5.89 5.66
C ARG A 95 11.23 -5.42 4.60
N ASN A 96 11.41 -6.19 3.52
CA ASN A 96 12.40 -5.94 2.47
C ASN A 96 11.75 -5.36 1.22
N THR A 97 10.56 -4.77 1.37
CA THR A 97 9.74 -4.33 0.26
C THR A 97 9.35 -2.88 0.49
N LEU A 98 9.63 -2.03 -0.48
CA LEU A 98 9.25 -0.63 -0.45
C LEU A 98 8.41 -0.22 -1.66
N TYR A 99 7.59 0.80 -1.48
CA TYR A 99 6.93 1.52 -2.56
C TYR A 99 6.69 2.98 -2.16
N ILE A 100 6.37 3.83 -3.13
CA ILE A 100 6.04 5.24 -2.89
C ILE A 100 4.53 5.37 -2.94
N PRO A 101 3.83 5.68 -1.83
CA PRO A 101 2.37 5.74 -1.80
C PRO A 101 1.80 6.94 -2.56
N ASP A 102 2.53 8.05 -2.64
CA ASP A 102 2.11 9.24 -3.36
C ASP A 102 3.31 9.94 -4.03
N LYS A 103 3.37 9.86 -5.36
CA LYS A 103 4.44 10.48 -6.16
C LYS A 103 4.37 12.00 -6.21
N THR A 104 3.27 12.61 -5.72
CA THR A 104 3.10 14.07 -5.69
C THR A 104 3.78 14.72 -4.48
N GLU A 105 4.14 13.94 -3.45
CA GLU A 105 4.85 14.40 -2.26
C GLU A 105 6.38 14.52 -2.45
N ALA A 106 6.86 14.58 -3.69
CA ALA A 106 8.28 14.61 -4.00
C ALA A 106 8.90 15.98 -3.67
N THR A 107 10.05 15.98 -3.01
CA THR A 107 10.89 17.16 -2.79
C THR A 107 12.11 17.16 -3.72
N LYS A 108 12.51 18.35 -4.17
CA LYS A 108 13.78 18.57 -4.88
C LYS A 108 14.95 18.57 -3.90
#